data_AF-A0A1M7GRB7-F1
#
_entry.id   AF-A0A1M7GRB7-F1
#
_cell.length_a   1.000
_cell.length_b   1.000
_cell.length_c   1.000
_cell.angle_alpha   90.00
_cell.angle_beta   90.00
_cell.angle_gamma   90.00
#
_symmetry.space_group_name_H-M   'P 1'
#
loop_
_entity.id
_entity.type
_entity.pdbx_description
1 polymer ?
#
loop_
_entity_poly.entity_id
_entity_poly.type
_entity_poly.pdbx_seq_one_letter_code
_entity_poly.pdbx_strand_id
1 'polypeptide(L)'
;MINQTTYTINTTAGMVELTIKPINSLLPDGDFFATGIYELTDGTVGMGEIVFDENMNEWTYNGMDELNWDEASEVAAFIKNYKDPAGADPDLLQSSK
;
A
#
# COMPACT_ATOMS: atom_id res chain seq x y z
N MET A 1 3.98 -8.93 -5.10
CA MET A 1 3.74 -8.08 -3.91
C MET A 1 4.42 -6.76 -4.18
N ILE A 2 3.78 -5.64 -3.86
CA ILE A 2 4.46 -4.34 -3.94
C ILE A 2 5.36 -4.21 -2.71
N ASN A 3 6.55 -3.66 -2.86
CA ASN A 3 7.28 -3.12 -1.71
C ASN A 3 6.61 -1.83 -1.22
N GLN A 4 6.95 -1.39 -0.01
CA GLN A 4 6.53 -0.07 0.45
C GLN A 4 6.89 0.98 -0.61
N THR A 5 5.90 1.78 -1.02
CA THR A 5 6.08 2.81 -2.05
C THR A 5 5.39 4.09 -1.63
N THR A 6 5.83 5.21 -2.18
CA THR A 6 5.14 6.48 -2.08
C THR A 6 4.31 6.74 -3.34
N TYR A 7 3.18 7.42 -3.17
CA TYR A 7 2.27 7.82 -4.23
C TYR A 7 1.68 9.18 -3.91
N THR A 8 1.81 10.13 -4.84
CA THR A 8 1.20 11.45 -4.67
C THR A 8 -0.19 11.45 -5.28
N ILE A 9 -1.21 11.67 -4.44
CA ILE A 9 -2.61 11.81 -4.87
C ILE A 9 -3.05 13.26 -4.75
N ASN A 10 -3.95 13.68 -5.64
CA ASN A 10 -4.57 15.00 -5.56
C ASN A 10 -5.97 14.85 -4.96
N THR A 11 -6.12 15.19 -3.68
CA THR A 11 -7.40 15.11 -2.98
C THR A 11 -8.16 16.42 -3.06
N THR A 12 -9.43 16.39 -2.66
CA THR A 12 -10.25 17.60 -2.50
C THR A 12 -9.69 18.58 -1.46
N ALA A 13 -8.89 18.12 -0.50
CA ALA A 13 -8.21 18.95 0.49
C ALA A 13 -6.85 19.49 0.00
N GLY A 14 -6.29 18.90 -1.06
CA GLY A 14 -5.03 19.29 -1.66
C GLY A 14 -4.17 18.09 -2.08
N MET A 15 -2.95 18.37 -2.52
CA MET A 15 -2.01 17.31 -2.86
C MET A 15 -1.47 16.65 -1.59
N VAL A 16 -1.53 15.33 -1.53
CA VAL A 16 -1.07 14.52 -0.39
C VAL A 16 -0.07 13.48 -0.89
N GLU A 17 1.06 13.34 -0.19
CA GLU A 17 2.00 12.24 -0.41
C GLU A 17 1.63 11.05 0.48
N LEU A 18 1.12 9.99 -0.12
CA LEU A 18 0.76 8.75 0.56
C LEU A 18 1.94 7.80 0.55
N THR A 19 2.26 7.24 1.71
CA THR A 19 3.05 6.03 1.83
C THR A 19 2.10 4.84 1.89
N ILE A 20 2.30 3.89 0.99
CA ILE A 20 1.52 2.66 0.86
C ILE A 20 2.41 1.51 1.35
N LYS A 21 1.97 0.82 2.41
CA LYS A 21 2.73 -0.28 3.04
C LYS A 21 1.96 -1.59 2.94
N PRO A 22 2.53 -2.64 2.33
CA PRO A 22 1.93 -3.97 2.38
C PRO A 22 2.00 -4.51 3.82
N ILE A 23 0.88 -5.03 4.33
CA ILE A 23 0.88 -5.80 5.57
C ILE A 23 1.14 -7.26 5.23
N ASN A 24 2.27 -7.76 5.71
CA ASN A 24 2.65 -9.16 5.56
C ASN A 24 2.37 -9.89 6.88
N SER A 25 1.85 -11.12 6.79
CA SER A 25 1.64 -11.97 7.96
C SER A 25 2.70 -13.05 8.01
N LEU A 26 3.23 -13.29 9.21
CA LEU A 26 4.26 -14.29 9.49
C LEU A 26 3.59 -15.63 9.79
N LEU A 27 3.91 -16.65 9.01
CA LEU A 27 3.51 -18.02 9.28
C LEU A 27 4.32 -18.60 10.43
N PRO A 28 3.78 -19.61 11.15
CA PRO A 28 4.51 -20.30 12.23
C PRO A 28 5.88 -20.85 11.82
N ASP A 29 6.05 -21.18 10.53
CA ASP A 29 7.28 -21.73 9.96
C ASP A 29 8.32 -20.65 9.61
N GLY A 30 8.00 -19.37 9.81
CA GLY A 30 8.90 -18.24 9.58
C GLY A 30 8.77 -17.55 8.22
N ASP A 31 7.92 -18.06 7.33
CA ASP A 31 7.66 -17.48 6.02
C ASP A 31 6.64 -16.33 6.10
N PHE A 32 6.82 -15.29 5.30
CA PHE A 32 5.85 -14.20 5.15
C PHE A 32 4.92 -14.43 3.96
N PHE A 33 3.64 -14.13 4.11
CA PHE A 33 2.69 -14.07 3.00
C PHE A 33 1.99 -12.72 2.92
N ALA A 34 1.68 -12.29 1.69
CA ALA A 34 0.89 -11.10 1.45
C ALA A 34 -0.55 -11.34 1.91
N THR A 35 -1.03 -10.48 2.80
CA THR A 35 -2.41 -10.54 3.30
C THR A 35 -3.42 -9.90 2.35
N GLY A 36 -2.95 -9.17 1.33
CA GLY A 36 -3.81 -8.32 0.49
C GLY A 36 -4.21 -7.00 1.15
N ILE A 37 -3.72 -6.73 2.37
CA ILE A 37 -3.97 -5.49 3.12
C ILE A 37 -2.81 -4.51 2.87
N TYR A 38 -3.17 -3.26 2.58
CA TYR A 38 -2.24 -2.16 2.36
C TYR A 38 -2.60 -0.99 3.27
N GLU A 39 -1.70 -0.64 4.18
CA GLU A 39 -1.83 0.54 5.04
C GLU A 39 -1.48 1.80 4.26
N LEU A 40 -2.29 2.84 4.40
CA LEU A 40 -2.09 4.17 3.85
C LEU A 40 -1.72 5.14 4.97
N THR A 41 -0.72 5.97 4.75
CA THR A 41 -0.34 7.04 5.69
C THR A 41 0.28 8.22 4.96
N ASP A 42 0.06 9.45 5.43
CA ASP A 42 0.77 10.64 4.94
C ASP A 42 2.17 10.81 5.58
N GLY A 43 2.62 9.80 6.33
CA GLY A 43 3.86 9.81 7.11
C GLY A 43 3.68 10.29 8.56
N THR A 44 2.55 10.89 8.90
CA THR A 44 2.23 11.39 10.25
C THR A 44 0.96 10.75 10.83
N VAL A 45 -0.07 10.60 10.01
CA VAL A 45 -1.40 10.08 10.35
C VAL A 45 -1.67 8.82 9.51
N GLY A 46 -2.26 7.81 10.14
CA GLY A 46 -2.78 6.65 9.43
C GLY A 46 -4.06 7.02 8.70
N MET A 47 -4.06 6.90 7.37
CA MET A 47 -5.18 7.24 6.50
C MET A 47 -6.07 6.04 6.21
N GLY A 48 -5.97 4.98 7.00
CA GLY A 48 -6.71 3.73 6.82
C GLY A 48 -5.99 2.73 5.91
N GLU A 49 -6.74 1.75 5.45
CA GLU A 49 -6.24 0.54 4.80
C GLU A 49 -7.09 0.20 3.58
N ILE A 50 -6.44 -0.29 2.53
CA ILE A 50 -7.08 -0.92 1.39
C ILE A 50 -6.89 -2.43 1.52
N VAL A 51 -8.00 -3.17 1.57
CA VAL A 51 -8.01 -4.63 1.66
C VAL A 51 -8.52 -5.21 0.36
N PHE A 52 -7.66 -5.91 -0.36
CA PHE A 52 -8.03 -6.66 -1.56
C PHE A 52 -8.51 -8.07 -1.23
N ASP A 53 -9.39 -8.61 -2.08
CA ASP A 53 -9.65 -10.04 -2.12
C ASP A 53 -8.43 -10.81 -2.66
N GLU A 54 -8.50 -12.14 -2.59
CA GLU A 54 -7.42 -13.04 -3.03
C GLU A 54 -7.02 -12.84 -4.50
N ASN A 55 -7.93 -12.31 -5.33
CA ASN A 55 -7.70 -12.09 -6.76
C ASN A 55 -7.37 -10.63 -7.12
N MET A 56 -7.27 -9.73 -6.13
CA MET A 56 -7.11 -8.28 -6.33
C MET A 56 -8.19 -7.66 -7.26
N ASN A 57 -9.37 -8.25 -7.30
CA ASN A 57 -10.51 -7.83 -8.10
C ASN A 57 -11.46 -6.94 -7.32
N GLU A 58 -11.68 -7.29 -6.05
CA GLU A 58 -12.51 -6.53 -5.13
C GLU A 58 -11.61 -5.91 -4.07
N TRP A 59 -11.97 -4.71 -3.63
CA TRP A 59 -11.27 -4.03 -2.56
C TRP A 59 -12.24 -3.28 -1.67
N THR A 60 -11.84 -3.11 -0.42
CA THR A 60 -12.53 -2.27 0.56
C THR A 60 -11.57 -1.28 1.17
N TYR A 61 -12.09 -0.14 1.60
CA TYR A 61 -11.32 0.91 2.25
C TYR A 61 -11.98 1.27 3.58
N ASN A 62 -11.18 1.35 4.65
CA ASN A 62 -11.66 1.58 6.02
C ASN A 62 -11.26 2.95 6.61
N GLY A 63 -10.53 3.79 5.86
CA GLY A 63 -10.10 5.12 6.31
C GLY A 63 -11.20 6.18 6.14
N MET A 64 -12.23 6.09 6.99
CA MET A 64 -13.33 7.05 6.99
C MET A 64 -12.80 8.49 7.20
N ASP A 65 -13.26 9.43 6.38
CA ASP A 65 -12.95 10.87 6.40
C ASP A 65 -11.56 11.33 5.91
N GLU A 66 -10.64 10.41 5.58
CA GLU A 66 -9.28 10.76 5.13
C GLU A 66 -9.15 10.80 3.59
N LEU A 67 -9.81 9.86 2.92
CA LEU A 67 -9.96 9.82 1.47
C LEU A 67 -11.42 9.55 1.14
N ASN A 68 -11.95 10.20 0.12
CA ASN A 68 -13.24 9.83 -0.43
C ASN A 68 -13.13 8.54 -1.27
N TRP A 69 -14.27 7.99 -1.67
CA TRP A 69 -14.31 6.73 -2.41
C TRP A 69 -13.55 6.79 -3.76
N ASP A 70 -13.62 7.92 -4.45
CA ASP A 70 -12.95 8.09 -5.75
C ASP A 70 -11.42 8.19 -5.57
N GLU A 71 -10.97 8.91 -4.54
CA GLU A 71 -9.56 9.00 -4.16
C GLU A 71 -9.01 7.63 -3.73
N ALA A 72 -9.73 6.90 -2.87
CA ALA A 72 -9.34 5.55 -2.47
C ALA A 72 -9.31 4.58 -3.65
N SER A 73 -10.23 4.74 -4.62
CA SER A 73 -10.26 3.95 -5.86
C SER A 73 -9.03 4.20 -6.74
N GLU A 74 -8.54 5.44 -6.81
CA GLU A 74 -7.29 5.77 -7.50
C GLU A 74 -6.09 5.07 -6.86
N VAL A 75 -5.99 5.11 -5.53
CA VAL A 75 -4.93 4.40 -4.78
C VAL A 75 -5.03 2.89 -4.97
N ALA A 76 -6.23 2.31 -4.92
CA ALA A 76 -6.44 0.89 -5.17
C ALA A 76 -6.03 0.49 -6.60
N ALA A 77 -6.38 1.32 -7.59
CA ALA A 77 -5.97 1.11 -8.98
C ALA A 77 -4.45 1.19 -9.12
N PHE A 78 -3.80 2.13 -8.43
CA PHE A 78 -2.34 2.22 -8.37
C PHE A 78 -1.75 0.93 -7.79
N ILE A 79 -2.19 0.49 -6.60
CA ILE A 79 -1.70 -0.74 -5.95
C ILE A 79 -1.84 -1.95 -6.88
N LYS A 80 -3.00 -2.09 -7.54
CA LYS A 80 -3.27 -3.22 -8.45
C LYS A 80 -2.35 -3.23 -9.67
N ASN A 81 -2.06 -2.06 -10.23
CA ASN A 81 -1.25 -1.93 -11.43
C ASN A 81 0.24 -1.71 -11.15
N TYR A 82 0.61 -1.48 -9.89
CA TYR A 82 1.98 -1.27 -9.49
C TYR A 82 2.78 -2.54 -9.75
N LYS A 83 3.63 -2.46 -10.77
CA LYS A 83 4.70 -3.40 -11.00
C LYS A 83 5.92 -2.76 -10.38
N ASP A 84 6.46 -3.42 -9.36
CA ASP A 84 7.69 -2.97 -8.71
C ASP A 84 8.73 -2.64 -9.79
N PRO A 85 9.17 -1.37 -9.92
CA PRO A 85 10.01 -0.94 -11.03
C PRO A 85 11.41 -1.59 -11.02
N ALA A 86 11.76 -2.34 -9.98
CA ALA A 86 12.83 -3.32 -10.00
C ALA A 86 12.42 -4.48 -9.11
N GLY A 87 12.91 -5.70 -9.33
CA GLY A 87 12.84 -6.72 -8.28
C GLY A 87 13.68 -6.27 -7.09
N ALA A 88 13.15 -5.38 -6.25
CA ALA A 88 13.82 -4.84 -5.08
C ALA A 88 13.86 -5.95 -4.03
N ASP A 89 14.86 -6.78 -4.22
CA ASP A 89 15.43 -7.67 -3.24
C ASP A 89 15.74 -6.83 -1.98
N PRO A 90 15.08 -7.08 -0.84
CA PRO A 90 15.32 -6.34 0.40
C PRO A 90 16.78 -6.46 0.88
N ASP A 91 17.59 -7.35 0.33
CA ASP A 91 19.02 -7.48 0.62
C ASP A 91 19.90 -6.39 -0.01
N LEU A 92 19.41 -5.62 -0.99
CA LEU A 92 20.20 -4.56 -1.62
C LEU A 92 20.28 -3.27 -0.79
N LEU A 93 19.52 -3.16 0.30
CA LEU A 93 19.58 -2.01 1.22
C LEU A 93 20.57 -2.20 2.39
N GLN A 94 21.25 -3.35 2.52
CA GLN A 94 22.28 -3.55 3.54
C GLN A 94 23.73 -3.52 3.03
N SER A 95 23.95 -3.38 1.72
CA SER A 95 25.29 -3.33 1.13
C SER A 95 25.70 -1.91 0.74
N SER A 96 25.79 -1.02 1.71
CA SER A 96 26.62 0.19 1.59
C SER A 96 27.38 0.35 2.90
N LYS A 97 28.50 -0.36 2.97
CA LYS A 97 29.53 -0.19 4.00
C LYS A 97 30.75 0.48 3.40
#